data_AF-A0A7W1HFN8-F1
#
_entry.id   AF-A0A7W1HFN8-F1
#
_cell.length_a   1.000
_cell.length_b   1.000
_cell.length_c   1.000
_cell.angle_alpha   90.00
_cell.angle_beta   90.00
_cell.angle_gamma   90.00
#
_symmetry.space_group_name_H-M   'P 1'
#
loop_
_entity.id
_entity.type
_entity.pdbx_description
1 polymer ?
#
loop_
_entity_poly.entity_id
_entity_poly.type
_entity_poly.pdbx_seq_one_letter_code
_entity_poly.pdbx_strand_id
1 'polypeptide(L)' 'MKRIYLLPNVITAFGLSCGLFVIFKMNMAAGGQANQELLTAISGILLLAGLADLL' A
#
# COMPACT_ATOMS: atom_id res chain seq x y z
N MET A 1 -20.43 19.48 16.96
CA MET A 1 -20.15 18.63 15.78
C MET A 1 -18.69 18.82 15.37
N LYS A 2 -17.74 18.15 16.01
CA LYS A 2 -16.31 18.21 15.63
C LYS A 2 -16.12 17.22 14.47
N ARG A 3 -16.18 17.70 13.23
CA ARG A 3 -15.87 16.87 12.06
C ARG A 3 -14.39 16.50 12.13
N ILE A 4 -14.11 15.23 12.36
CA ILE A 4 -12.76 14.67 12.37
C ILE A 4 -12.29 14.62 10.91
N TYR A 5 -11.82 15.75 10.38
CA TYR A 5 -11.20 15.83 9.04
C TYR A 5 -9.89 15.03 8.94
N LEU A 6 -9.38 14.53 10.06
CA LEU A 6 -8.22 13.66 10.10
C LEU A 6 -8.50 12.28 9.51
N LEU A 7 -9.74 11.79 9.58
CA LEU A 7 -10.07 10.43 9.16
C LEU A 7 -9.75 10.19 7.66
N PRO A 8 -10.29 10.98 6.71
CA PRO A 8 -9.99 10.77 5.30
C PRO A 8 -8.52 11.00 4.99
N ASN A 9 -7.87 12.01 5.59
CA ASN A 9 -6.46 12.32 5.30
C ASN A 9 -5.49 11.23 5.81
N VAL A 10 -5.82 10.57 6.93
CA VAL A 10 -5.06 9.43 7.46
C VAL A 10 -5.21 8.21 6.55
N ILE A 11 -6.40 7.98 6.01
CA ILE A 11 -6.67 6.89 5.07
C ILE A 11 -5.88 7.10 3.77
N THR A 12 -5.87 8.31 3.21
CA THR A 12 -5.06 8.62 2.02
C THR A 12 -3.56 8.47 2.28
N ALA A 13 -3.07 8.95 3.43
CA ALA A 13 -1.67 8.79 3.82
C ALA A 13 -1.28 7.31 3.99
N PHE A 14 -2.20 6.48 4.50
CA PHE A 14 -2.02 5.03 4.59
C PHE A 14 -1.92 4.39 3.19
N GLY A 15 -2.85 4.71 2.28
CA GLY A 15 -2.82 4.22 0.90
C GLY A 15 -1.53 4.57 0.16
N LEU A 16 -1.09 5.83 0.26
CA LEU A 16 0.19 6.29 -0.31
C LEU A 16 1.40 5.55 0.29
N SER A 17 1.39 5.32 1.60
CA SER A 17 2.47 4.59 2.28
C SER A 17 2.56 3.14 1.82
N CYS A 18 1.43 2.46 1.64
CA CYS A 18 1.38 1.10 1.10
C CYS A 18 1.87 1.03 -0.36
N GLY A 19 1.48 2.00 -1.20
CA GLY A 19 1.96 2.08 -2.58
C GLY A 19 3.48 2.31 -2.67
N LEU A 20 4.01 3.25 -1.87
CA LEU A 20 5.45 3.51 -1.79
C LEU A 20 6.22 2.30 -1.27
N PHE A 21 5.71 1.61 -0.24
CA PHE A 21 6.32 0.39 0.28
C PHE A 21 6.50 -0.65 -0.82
N VAL A 22 5.47 -0.89 -1.63
CA VAL A 22 5.51 -1.85 -2.73
C VAL A 22 6.55 -1.48 -3.78
N ILE A 23 6.62 -0.21 -4.19
CA ILE A 23 7.60 0.27 -5.17
C ILE A 23 9.02 0.06 -4.65
N PHE A 24 9.30 0.43 -3.39
CA PHE A 24 10.61 0.23 -2.78
C PHE A 24 10.95 -1.25 -2.61
N LYS A 25 10.00 -2.07 -2.17
CA LYS A 25 10.18 -3.52 -2.00
C LYS A 25 10.52 -4.20 -3.33
N MET A 26 9.86 -3.80 -4.42
CA MET A 26 10.15 -4.31 -5.77
C MET A 26 11.50 -3.85 -6.29
N ASN A 27 11.87 -2.58 -6.07
CA ASN A 27 13.19 -2.06 -6.47
C ASN A 27 14.35 -2.69 -5.67
N MET A 28 14.13 -3.05 -4.40
CA MET A 28 15.13 -3.73 -3.57
C MET A 28 15.22 -5.24 -3.83
N ALA A 29 14.23 -5.84 -4.50
CA ALA A 29 14.32 -7.23 -4.90
C ALA A 29 15.37 -7.35 -6.02
N ALA A 30 16.50 -7.97 -5.72
CA ALA A 30 17.53 -8.25 -6.72
C ALA A 30 16.91 -8.99 -7.91
N GLY A 31 17.32 -8.64 -9.13
CA GLY A 31 16.80 -9.24 -10.36
C GLY A 31 16.83 -10.77 -10.29
N GLY A 32 15.67 -11.41 -10.45
CA GLY A 32 15.50 -12.87 -10.31
C GLY A 32 14.99 -13.34 -8.94
N GLN A 33 14.84 -12.46 -7.95
CA GLN A 33 14.26 -12.79 -6.63
C GLN A 33 12.81 -12.33 -6.46
N ALA A 34 12.14 -11.98 -7.55
CA ALA A 34 10.70 -11.77 -7.61
C ALA A 34 9.99 -13.14 -7.48
N ASN A 35 10.03 -13.72 -6.28
CA ASN A 35 9.38 -14.99 -5.97
C ASN A 35 7.85 -14.82 -5.95
N GLN A 36 7.12 -15.89 -6.25
CA GLN A 36 5.65 -15.88 -6.34
C GLN A 36 5.02 -15.44 -5.01
N GLU A 37 5.58 -15.87 -3.88
CA GLU A 37 5.15 -15.47 -2.53
C GLU A 37 5.25 -13.95 -2.30
N LEU A 38 6.32 -13.34 -2.82
CA LEU A 38 6.58 -11.90 -2.70
C LEU A 38 5.57 -11.10 -3.53
N LEU A 39 5.25 -11.58 -4.73
CA LEU A 39 4.22 -10.98 -5.58
C LEU A 39 2.83 -11.10 -4.96
N THR A 40 2.48 -12.26 -4.37
CA THR A 40 1.20 -12.45 -3.69
C THR A 40 1.06 -11.56 -2.45
N ALA A 41 2.13 -11.40 -1.67
CA ALA A 41 2.12 -10.48 -0.53
C ALA A 41 1.94 -9.02 -0.97
N ILE A 42 2.65 -8.60 -2.02
CA ILE A 42 2.56 -7.24 -2.57
C ILE A 42 1.19 -6.95 -3.17
N SER A 43 0.61 -7.89 -3.91
CA SER A 43 -0.72 -7.71 -4.51
C SER A 43 -1.81 -7.61 -3.44
N GLY A 44 -1.70 -8.36 -2.33
CA GLY A 44 -2.58 -8.23 -1.18
C GLY A 44 -2.51 -6.84 -0.55
N ILE A 45 -1.30 -6.29 -0.38
CA ILE A 45 -1.11 -4.93 0.17
C ILE A 45 -1.68 -3.86 -0.78
N LEU A 46 -1.51 -4.01 -2.10
CA LEU A 46 -2.10 -3.10 -3.08
C LEU A 46 -3.62 -3.13 -3.10
N LEU A 47 -4.22 -4.33 -3.02
CA LEU A 47 -5.68 -4.47 -2.92
C LEU A 47 -6.22 -3.81 -1.66
N LEU A 48 -5.55 -4.01 -0.51
CA LEU A 48 -5.95 -3.41 0.76
C LEU A 48 -5.79 -1.89 0.73
N ALA A 49 -4.71 -1.38 0.13
CA ALA A 49 -4.50 0.05 -0.07
C ALA A 49 -5.56 0.69 -0.98
N GLY A 50 -5.90 0.04 -2.10
CA GLY A 50 -6.94 0.53 -3.01
C GLY A 50 -8.34 0.50 -2.40
N LEU A 51 -8.64 -0.49 -1.55
CA LEU A 51 -9.88 -0.53 -0.78
C LEU A 51 -9.92 0.53 0.31
N ALA A 52 -8.79 0.80 0.97
CA ALA A 52 -8.68 1.85 1.97
C ALA A 52 -8.87 3.23 1.31
N ASP A 53 -8.27 3.49 0.15
CA ASP A 53 -8.39 4.77 -0.55
C ASP A 53 -9.82 5.10 -1.03
N LEU A 54 -10.68 4.09 -1.16
CA LEU A 54 -12.09 4.25 -1.54
C LEU A 54 -12.99 4.80 -0.40
N LEU A 55 -12.47 4.89 0.83
CA LEU A 55 -13.18 5.10 2.10
C LEU A 55 -12.96 6.52 2.65
#